data_AF-A0A7U9J866-F1
#
_entry.id   AF-A0A7U9J866-F1
#
_cell.length_a   1.000
_cell.length_b   1.000
_cell.length_c   1.000
_cell.angle_alpha   90.00
_cell.angle_beta   90.00
_cell.angle_gamma   90.00
#
_symmetry.space_group_name_H-M   'P 1'
#
loop_
_entity.id
_entity.type
_entity.pdbx_description
1 polymer ?
#
loop_
_entity_poly.entity_id
_entity_poly.type
_entity_poly.pdbx_seq_one_letter_code
_entity_poly.pdbx_strand_id
1 'polypeptide(L)'
;TAYDQPALGAVYKMVAIENERGEMVDTIKISGNPEKVTTPGLKRVYRIVNKINHKAEGDYIALESENPQQEERLKMFHPVYTFISKFVTNFEARDLHVTIFDNGRLVYTSPPLPDIQAYAKESLRLFWEEYKRTLNPEQYPVDLSQACWDNKMENIRKVKEKIAGASLSE
;
A
#
# COMPACT_ATOMS: atom_id res chain seq x y z
N THR A 1 16.90 -20.23 11.73
CA THR A 1 17.01 -20.13 10.26
C THR A 1 15.60 -20.15 9.69
N ALA A 2 15.34 -19.49 8.55
CA ALA A 2 14.05 -19.56 7.87
C ALA A 2 13.98 -20.87 7.04
N TYR A 3 14.10 -22.03 7.70
CA TYR A 3 14.34 -23.32 7.04
C TYR A 3 13.20 -23.71 6.10
N ASP A 4 11.95 -23.58 6.55
CA ASP A 4 10.76 -23.98 5.78
C ASP A 4 10.45 -23.02 4.62
N GLN A 5 10.85 -21.76 4.73
CA GLN A 5 10.70 -20.76 3.67
C GLN A 5 11.88 -19.76 3.71
N PRO A 6 12.98 -20.03 2.97
CA PRO A 6 14.22 -19.24 3.07
C PRO A 6 14.17 -17.89 2.36
N ALA A 7 13.04 -17.53 1.73
CA ALA A 7 12.87 -16.28 0.99
C ALA A 7 11.48 -15.66 1.22
N LEU A 8 11.44 -14.33 1.32
CA LEU A 8 10.20 -13.57 1.50
C LEU A 8 9.46 -13.29 0.16
N GLY A 9 10.20 -13.15 -0.94
CA GLY A 9 9.61 -12.87 -2.26
C GLY A 9 9.39 -11.39 -2.59
N ALA A 10 10.13 -10.47 -1.98
CA ALA A 10 10.06 -9.04 -2.31
C ALA A 10 10.48 -8.75 -3.76
N VAL A 11 9.86 -7.74 -4.38
CA VAL A 11 10.11 -7.34 -5.78
C VAL A 11 10.24 -5.82 -5.92
N TYR A 12 11.02 -5.37 -6.89
CA TYR A 12 11.06 -3.98 -7.34
C TYR A 12 10.26 -3.81 -8.63
N LYS A 13 9.42 -2.78 -8.71
CA LYS A 13 8.59 -2.44 -9.88
C LYS A 13 8.55 -0.93 -10.06
N MET A 14 8.70 -0.50 -11.31
CA MET A 14 8.41 0.88 -11.70
C MET A 14 6.90 1.12 -11.61
N VAL A 15 6.50 2.24 -11.02
CA VAL A 15 5.09 2.63 -10.83
C VAL A 15 4.74 3.94 -11.52
N ALA A 16 5.74 4.78 -11.81
CA ALA A 16 5.63 6.00 -12.60
C ALA A 16 6.98 6.30 -13.28
N ILE A 17 6.95 7.02 -14.40
CA ILE A 17 8.11 7.47 -15.16
C ILE A 17 7.85 8.86 -15.74
N GLU A 18 8.88 9.71 -15.77
CA GLU A 18 8.81 11.02 -16.39
C GLU A 18 8.71 10.90 -17.92
N ASN A 19 7.78 11.63 -18.53
CA ASN A 19 7.62 11.70 -19.99
C ASN A 19 8.52 12.81 -20.59
N GLU A 20 8.52 12.94 -21.91
CA GLU A 20 9.30 13.97 -22.64
C GLU A 20 8.94 15.42 -22.27
N ARG A 21 7.78 15.64 -21.64
CA ARG A 21 7.31 16.94 -21.19
C ARG A 21 7.67 17.24 -19.72
N GLY A 22 8.37 16.32 -19.06
CA GLY A 22 8.73 16.43 -17.66
C GLY A 22 7.61 16.05 -16.68
N GLU A 23 6.55 15.40 -17.16
CA GLU A 23 5.41 15.01 -16.33
C GLU A 23 5.56 13.56 -15.89
N MET A 24 5.29 13.27 -14.61
CA MET A 24 5.25 11.90 -14.11
C MET A 24 4.00 11.18 -14.65
N VAL A 25 4.22 10.07 -15.35
CA VAL A 25 3.17 9.22 -15.92
C VAL A 25 3.21 7.85 -15.27
N ASP A 26 2.05 7.40 -14.83
CA ASP A 26 1.86 6.10 -14.21
C ASP A 26 2.18 4.93 -15.14
N THR A 27 2.84 3.90 -14.60
CA THR A 27 3.19 2.68 -15.32
C THR A 27 2.51 1.46 -14.72
N ILE A 28 1.93 0.62 -15.57
CA ILE A 28 1.31 -0.65 -15.16
C ILE A 28 1.91 -1.82 -15.93
N LYS A 29 2.18 -2.91 -15.21
CA LYS A 29 2.55 -4.21 -15.81
C LYS A 29 1.34 -5.14 -15.74
N ILE A 30 0.83 -5.54 -16.90
CA ILE A 30 -0.21 -6.57 -17.00
C ILE A 30 0.45 -7.94 -17.14
N SER A 31 -0.15 -8.94 -16.50
CA SER A 31 0.24 -10.35 -16.52
C SER A 31 -1.03 -11.20 -16.65
N GLY A 32 -0.90 -12.42 -17.20
CA GLY A 32 -2.02 -13.36 -17.32
C GLY A 32 -2.62 -13.78 -15.96
N ASN A 33 -1.86 -13.68 -14.87
CA ASN A 33 -2.40 -13.75 -13.51
C ASN A 33 -2.79 -12.34 -13.01
N PRO A 34 -4.08 -12.08 -12.67
CA PRO A 34 -4.56 -10.83 -12.09
C PRO A 34 -3.81 -10.35 -10.84
N GLU A 35 -3.34 -11.27 -9.99
CA GLU A 35 -2.60 -10.95 -8.77
C GLU A 35 -1.23 -10.32 -9.06
N LYS A 36 -0.69 -10.55 -10.26
CA LYS A 36 0.60 -10.00 -10.70
C LYS A 36 0.47 -8.65 -11.40
N VAL A 37 -0.75 -8.10 -11.48
CA VAL A 37 -0.98 -6.75 -12.02
C VAL A 37 -0.57 -5.72 -10.98
N THR A 38 0.43 -4.90 -11.33
CA THR A 38 0.96 -3.87 -10.43
C THR A 38 -0.08 -2.78 -10.17
N THR A 39 0.01 -2.14 -9.00
CA THR A 39 -0.76 -0.92 -8.70
C THR A 39 0.07 0.29 -9.16
N PRO A 40 -0.37 1.06 -10.17
CA PRO A 40 0.37 2.20 -10.72
C PRO A 40 0.45 3.38 -9.73
N GLY A 41 1.23 4.40 -10.10
CA GLY A 41 1.31 5.70 -9.41
C GLY A 41 2.24 5.76 -8.22
N LEU A 42 2.70 6.97 -7.90
CA LEU A 42 3.40 7.26 -6.65
C LEU A 42 2.41 7.15 -5.49
N LYS A 43 2.82 6.46 -4.42
CA LYS A 43 1.92 6.05 -3.33
C LYS A 43 2.57 6.21 -1.96
N ARG A 44 1.72 6.37 -0.96
CA ARG A 44 2.04 6.34 0.47
C ARG A 44 1.25 5.24 1.14
N VAL A 45 1.80 4.67 2.21
CA VAL A 45 1.14 3.63 3.00
C VAL A 45 0.90 4.18 4.38
N TYR A 46 -0.36 4.21 4.80
CA TYR A 46 -0.78 4.72 6.09
C TYR A 46 -1.31 3.60 6.96
N ARG A 47 -0.80 3.44 8.17
CA ARG A 47 -1.45 2.58 9.17
C ARG A 47 -2.58 3.35 9.83
N ILE A 48 -3.79 2.84 9.73
CA ILE A 48 -4.98 3.44 10.35
C ILE A 48 -5.11 2.89 11.77
N VAL A 49 -4.83 3.73 12.76
CA VAL A 49 -4.94 3.39 14.19
C VAL A 49 -6.16 4.06 14.77
N ASN A 50 -7.08 3.29 15.31
CA ASN A 50 -8.26 3.81 15.97
C ASN A 50 -7.89 4.48 17.30
N LYS A 51 -8.29 5.74 17.50
CA LYS A 51 -7.90 6.53 18.68
C LYS A 51 -8.65 6.14 19.96
N ILE A 52 -9.72 5.36 19.85
CA ILE A 52 -10.54 4.92 20.99
C ILE A 52 -9.96 3.65 21.60
N ASN A 53 -9.69 2.64 20.77
CA ASN A 53 -9.20 1.33 21.24
C ASN A 53 -7.69 1.15 21.05
N HIS A 54 -7.02 2.10 20.39
CA HIS A 54 -5.58 2.09 20.06
C HIS A 54 -5.13 0.89 19.21
N LYS A 55 -6.07 0.28 18.47
CA LYS A 55 -5.79 -0.84 17.58
C LYS A 55 -5.70 -0.42 16.12
N ALA A 56 -4.87 -1.13 15.38
CA ALA A 56 -4.76 -0.99 13.94
C ALA A 56 -6.02 -1.56 13.26
N GLU A 57 -6.64 -0.75 12.42
CA GLU A 57 -7.81 -1.09 11.62
C GLU A 57 -7.43 -1.69 10.26
N GLY A 58 -6.17 -1.52 9.84
CA GLY A 58 -5.61 -1.94 8.56
C GLY A 58 -4.58 -0.94 8.05
N ASP A 59 -3.87 -1.32 6.99
CA ASP A 59 -3.01 -0.41 6.24
C ASP A 59 -3.78 0.10 5.00
N TYR A 60 -3.66 1.39 4.73
CA TYR A 60 -4.38 2.12 3.69
C TYR A 60 -3.38 2.72 2.70
N ILE A 61 -3.42 2.23 1.46
CA ILE A 61 -2.52 2.65 0.39
C ILE A 61 -3.20 3.75 -0.41
N ALA A 62 -2.65 4.95 -0.35
CA ALA A 62 -3.17 6.12 -1.06
C ALA A 62 -2.16 6.63 -2.08
N LEU A 63 -2.63 7.37 -3.08
CA LEU A 63 -1.77 8.13 -3.99
C LEU A 63 -1.00 9.19 -3.21
N GLU A 64 0.17 9.59 -3.72
CA GLU A 64 1.03 10.58 -3.05
C GLU A 64 0.34 11.94 -2.82
N SER A 65 -0.65 12.29 -3.65
CA SER A 65 -1.44 13.51 -3.50
C SER A 65 -2.51 13.44 -2.40
N GLU A 66 -2.78 12.26 -1.83
CA GLU A 66 -3.82 12.05 -0.82
C GLU A 66 -3.25 12.16 0.61
N ASN A 67 -4.05 12.73 1.51
CA ASN A 67 -3.74 12.79 2.94
C ASN A 67 -4.88 12.24 3.80
N PRO A 68 -4.91 10.93 4.09
CA PRO A 68 -5.98 10.31 4.87
C PRO A 68 -6.15 10.90 6.27
N GLN A 69 -5.12 11.53 6.85
CA GLN A 69 -5.21 12.14 8.18
C GLN A 69 -6.14 13.37 8.21
N GLN A 70 -6.41 14.00 7.06
CA GLN A 70 -7.34 15.14 6.95
C GLN A 70 -8.80 14.72 6.78
N GLU A 71 -9.07 13.43 6.59
CA GLU A 71 -10.43 12.91 6.42
C GLU A 71 -11.09 12.63 7.77
N GLU A 72 -12.33 13.10 7.96
CA GLU A 72 -13.11 12.78 9.16
C GLU A 72 -13.53 11.30 9.21
N ARG A 73 -13.72 10.70 8.03
CA ARG A 73 -14.24 9.36 7.86
C ARG A 73 -13.60 8.70 6.64
N LEU A 74 -12.95 7.56 6.87
CA LEU A 74 -12.26 6.81 5.84
C LEU A 74 -13.07 5.56 5.44
N LYS A 75 -13.29 5.37 4.15
CA LYS A 75 -13.83 4.10 3.62
C LYS A 75 -12.67 3.15 3.38
N MET A 76 -12.68 2.02 4.07
CA MET A 76 -11.74 0.91 3.86
C MET A 76 -12.51 -0.26 3.24
N PHE A 77 -12.02 -0.78 2.12
CA PHE A 77 -12.69 -1.86 1.40
C PHE A 77 -11.67 -2.81 0.79
N HIS A 78 -12.02 -4.09 0.79
CA HIS A 78 -11.15 -5.12 0.25
C HIS A 78 -10.96 -4.88 -1.27
N PRO A 79 -9.71 -4.85 -1.79
CA PRO A 79 -9.44 -4.39 -3.16
C PRO A 79 -9.99 -5.31 -4.26
N VAL A 80 -10.22 -6.59 -3.95
CA VAL A 80 -10.88 -7.59 -4.82
C VAL A 80 -12.37 -7.73 -4.51
N TYR A 81 -12.72 -8.12 -3.29
CA TYR A 81 -14.10 -8.26 -2.83
C TYR A 81 -14.67 -6.93 -2.31
N THR A 82 -14.90 -5.97 -3.20
CA THR A 82 -15.22 -4.57 -2.85
C THR A 82 -16.51 -4.37 -2.05
N PHE A 83 -17.38 -5.38 -1.98
CA PHE A 83 -18.57 -5.38 -1.10
C PHE A 83 -18.20 -5.53 0.39
N ILE A 84 -17.02 -6.11 0.69
CA ILE A 84 -16.46 -6.16 2.04
C ILE A 84 -15.85 -4.79 2.31
N SER A 85 -16.53 -3.99 3.12
CA SER A 85 -16.09 -2.64 3.45
C SER A 85 -16.51 -2.24 4.87
N LYS A 86 -15.76 -1.29 5.42
CA LYS A 86 -16.08 -0.61 6.66
C LYS A 86 -15.77 0.87 6.54
N PHE A 87 -16.34 1.64 7.46
CA PHE A 87 -15.94 3.03 7.64
C PHE A 87 -15.25 3.17 8.98
N VAL A 88 -14.13 3.89 8.98
CA VAL A 88 -13.36 4.19 10.18
C VAL A 88 -13.44 5.69 10.42
N THR A 89 -13.75 6.08 11.66
CA THR A 89 -13.73 7.46 12.16
C THR A 89 -12.82 7.52 13.38
N ASN A 90 -12.49 8.72 13.86
CA ASN A 90 -11.65 8.92 15.05
C ASN A 90 -10.34 8.13 14.97
N PHE A 91 -9.63 8.23 13.85
CA PHE A 91 -8.39 7.51 13.61
C PHE A 91 -7.17 8.45 13.55
N GLU A 92 -6.00 7.85 13.67
CA GLU A 92 -4.71 8.39 13.31
C GLU A 92 -4.22 7.63 12.07
N ALA A 93 -3.90 8.34 11.00
CA ALA A 93 -3.29 7.78 9.80
C ALA A 93 -1.78 8.01 9.85
N ARG A 94 -1.03 6.99 10.29
CA ARG A 94 0.43 7.05 10.41
C ARG A 94 1.09 6.73 9.07
N ASP A 95 1.73 7.71 8.43
CA ASP A 95 2.57 7.44 7.24
C ASP A 95 3.73 6.51 7.64
N LEU A 96 3.81 5.35 6.98
CA LEU A 96 4.86 4.36 7.22
C LEU A 96 6.11 4.64 6.38
N HIS A 97 6.01 5.50 5.37
CA HIS A 97 7.16 5.88 4.54
C HIS A 97 7.89 7.07 5.17
N VAL A 98 9.16 6.86 5.53
CA VAL A 98 10.05 7.91 6.01
C VAL A 98 11.14 8.15 4.97
N THR A 99 11.43 9.41 4.68
CA THR A 99 12.54 9.78 3.78
C THR A 99 13.86 9.38 4.42
N ILE A 100 14.57 8.44 3.81
CA ILE A 100 15.90 8.00 4.26
C ILE A 100 17.00 8.80 3.57
N PHE A 101 16.89 8.94 2.26
CA PHE A 101 17.79 9.73 1.41
C PHE A 101 17.00 10.81 0.69
N ASP A 102 17.56 12.02 0.64
CA ASP A 102 17.07 13.14 -0.15
C ASP A 102 18.17 13.61 -1.09
N ASN A 103 17.93 13.53 -2.40
CA ASN A 103 18.88 13.94 -3.45
C ASN A 103 20.31 13.40 -3.24
N GLY A 104 20.41 12.10 -2.90
CA GLY A 104 21.69 11.41 -2.67
C GLY A 104 22.32 11.65 -1.29
N ARG A 105 21.71 12.45 -0.42
CA ARG A 105 22.19 12.70 0.94
C ARG A 105 21.39 11.89 1.96
N LEU A 106 22.07 11.23 2.89
CA LEU A 106 21.43 10.57 4.03
C LEU A 106 20.87 11.64 4.97
N VAL A 107 19.53 11.70 5.09
CA VAL A 107 18.83 12.65 5.97
C VAL A 107 18.23 11.97 7.21
N TYR A 108 18.19 10.65 7.22
CA TYR A 108 17.69 9.87 8.34
C TYR A 108 18.80 9.49 9.32
N THR A 109 18.52 9.69 10.61
CA THR A 109 19.38 9.22 11.69
C THR A 109 18.89 7.85 12.16
N SER A 110 19.75 6.83 12.02
CA SER A 110 19.40 5.48 12.45
C SER A 110 19.29 5.42 13.99
N PRO A 111 18.17 4.93 14.55
CA PRO A 111 18.01 4.77 15.98
C PRO A 111 18.94 3.65 16.49
N PRO A 112 19.37 3.72 17.76
CA PRO A 112 20.15 2.66 18.36
C PRO A 112 19.32 1.37 18.52
N LEU A 113 20.00 0.23 18.61
CA LEU A 113 19.35 -1.09 18.66
C LEU A 113 18.27 -1.24 19.75
N PRO A 114 18.44 -0.74 21.00
CA PRO A 114 17.39 -0.83 22.02
C PRO A 114 16.09 -0.14 21.59
N ASP A 115 16.19 0.99 20.87
CA ASP A 115 15.03 1.74 20.41
C ASP A 115 14.33 1.01 19.26
N ILE A 116 15.08 0.36 18.37
CA ILE A 116 14.51 -0.51 17.33
C ILE A 116 13.73 -1.67 17.95
N GLN A 117 14.28 -2.31 18.99
CA GLN A 117 13.60 -3.39 19.70
C GLN A 117 12.34 -2.91 20.44
N ALA A 118 12.42 -1.74 21.09
CA ALA A 118 11.28 -1.12 21.76
C ALA A 118 10.19 -0.77 20.76
N TYR A 119 10.55 -0.16 19.62
CA TYR A 119 9.63 0.16 18.53
C TYR A 119 8.91 -1.07 17.99
N ALA A 120 9.62 -2.18 17.77
CA ALA A 120 9.02 -3.43 17.30
C ALA A 120 8.01 -3.99 18.31
N LYS A 121 8.37 -4.00 19.61
CA LYS A 121 7.46 -4.45 20.69
C LYS A 121 6.23 -3.58 20.80
N GLU A 122 6.39 -2.26 20.72
CA GLU A 122 5.28 -1.32 20.80
C GLU A 122 4.37 -1.41 19.57
N SER A 123 4.95 -1.52 18.37
CA SER A 123 4.20 -1.72 17.14
C SER A 123 3.33 -2.98 17.19
N LEU A 124 3.82 -4.08 17.77
CA LEU A 124 3.06 -5.31 17.96
C LEU A 124 1.84 -5.16 18.90
N ARG A 125 1.83 -4.15 19.78
CA ARG A 125 0.68 -3.89 20.68
C ARG A 125 -0.50 -3.26 19.95
N LEU A 126 -0.26 -2.57 18.83
CA LEU A 126 -1.30 -1.99 17.98
C LEU A 126 -2.17 -3.07 17.33
N PHE A 127 -1.65 -4.28 17.13
CA PHE A 127 -2.40 -5.33 16.44
C PHE A 127 -3.34 -6.08 17.39
N TRP A 128 -4.47 -6.51 16.83
CA TRP A 128 -5.38 -7.46 17.46
C TRP A 128 -4.71 -8.83 17.61
N GLU A 129 -5.16 -9.62 18.58
CA GLU A 129 -4.58 -10.96 18.81
C GLU A 129 -4.81 -11.87 17.60
N GLU A 130 -5.94 -11.74 16.89
CA GLU A 130 -6.22 -12.58 15.71
C GLU A 130 -5.18 -12.49 14.59
N TYR A 131 -4.51 -11.34 14.43
CA TYR A 131 -3.44 -11.12 13.45
C TYR A 131 -2.08 -11.67 13.92
N LYS A 132 -1.93 -11.94 15.21
CA LYS A 132 -0.66 -12.38 15.83
C LYS A 132 -0.59 -13.89 16.06
N ARG A 133 -1.70 -14.62 15.86
CA ARG A 133 -1.74 -16.07 16.03
C ARG A 133 -0.82 -16.76 15.02
N THR A 134 -0.05 -17.74 15.49
CA THR A 134 0.80 -18.55 14.60
C THR A 134 -0.02 -19.51 13.73
N LEU A 135 -1.15 -20.00 14.24
CA LEU A 135 -2.03 -20.92 13.53
C LEU A 135 -3.25 -20.15 13.00
N ASN A 136 -3.44 -20.18 11.68
CA ASN A 136 -4.55 -19.55 10.96
C ASN A 136 -4.80 -18.09 11.42
N PRO A 137 -3.80 -17.18 11.30
CA PRO A 137 -4.02 -15.77 11.58
C PRO A 137 -5.12 -15.20 10.68
N GLU A 138 -5.87 -14.24 11.20
CA GLU A 138 -6.81 -13.47 10.38
C GLU A 138 -6.03 -12.64 9.36
N GLN A 139 -6.63 -12.35 8.20
CA GLN A 139 -5.96 -11.51 7.20
C GLN A 139 -5.99 -10.05 7.65
N TYR A 140 -4.81 -9.44 7.77
CA TYR A 140 -4.69 -8.03 8.06
C TYR A 140 -5.09 -7.19 6.83
N PRO A 141 -6.03 -6.23 6.94
CA PRO A 141 -6.48 -5.44 5.80
C PRO A 141 -5.35 -4.59 5.21
N VAL A 142 -5.17 -4.69 3.90
CA VAL A 142 -4.27 -3.84 3.11
C VAL A 142 -5.09 -3.33 1.93
N ASP A 143 -5.70 -2.17 2.15
CA ASP A 143 -6.75 -1.63 1.28
C ASP A 143 -6.21 -0.48 0.43
N LEU A 144 -6.79 -0.28 -0.75
CA LEU A 144 -6.49 0.86 -1.60
C LEU A 144 -7.45 2.00 -1.28
N SER A 145 -6.98 3.25 -1.36
CA SER A 145 -7.87 4.39 -1.45
C SER A 145 -8.77 4.28 -2.67
N GLN A 146 -9.91 4.98 -2.65
CA GLN A 146 -10.82 5.00 -3.78
C GLN A 146 -10.10 5.52 -5.03
N ALA A 147 -9.36 6.64 -4.90
CA ALA A 147 -8.58 7.21 -6.01
C ALA A 147 -7.48 6.26 -6.49
N CYS A 148 -6.77 5.57 -5.59
CA CYS A 148 -5.74 4.61 -5.97
C CYS A 148 -6.34 3.37 -6.69
N TRP A 149 -7.50 2.90 -6.24
CA TRP A 149 -8.20 1.78 -6.88
C TRP A 149 -8.74 2.16 -8.26
N ASP A 150 -9.37 3.33 -8.37
CA ASP A 150 -9.89 3.86 -9.63
C ASP A 150 -8.75 4.07 -10.64
N ASN A 151 -7.63 4.64 -10.20
CA ASN A 151 -6.43 4.80 -11.02
C ASN A 151 -5.92 3.45 -11.54
N LYS A 152 -5.89 2.42 -10.69
CA LYS A 152 -5.50 1.07 -11.10
C LYS A 152 -6.45 0.51 -12.17
N MET A 153 -7.77 0.60 -11.95
CA MET A 153 -8.75 0.06 -12.89
C MET A 153 -8.73 0.79 -14.23
N GLU A 154 -8.56 2.11 -14.21
CA GLU A 154 -8.47 2.93 -15.41
C GLU A 154 -7.23 2.58 -16.24
N ASN A 155 -6.08 2.39 -15.61
CA ASN A 155 -4.87 1.94 -16.29
C ASN A 155 -5.02 0.54 -16.89
N ILE A 156 -5.69 -0.38 -16.20
CA ILE A 156 -6.00 -1.71 -16.75
C ILE A 156 -6.90 -1.59 -17.98
N ARG A 157 -7.95 -0.75 -17.92
CA ARG A 157 -8.87 -0.51 -19.03
C ARG A 157 -8.13 0.03 -20.26
N LYS A 158 -7.32 1.07 -20.09
CA LYS A 158 -6.52 1.69 -21.16
C LYS A 158 -5.62 0.69 -21.87
N VAL A 159 -4.92 -0.18 -21.13
CA VAL A 159 -4.03 -1.18 -21.74
C VAL A 159 -4.83 -2.24 -22.49
N LYS A 160 -5.98 -2.70 -21.95
CA LYS A 160 -6.85 -3.66 -22.66
C LYS A 160 -7.39 -3.09 -23.97
N GLU A 161 -7.83 -1.83 -23.97
CA GLU A 161 -8.30 -1.14 -25.18
C GLU A 161 -7.20 -0.99 -26.23
N LYS A 162 -5.98 -0.64 -25.80
CA LYS A 162 -4.83 -0.55 -26.71
C LYS A 162 -4.49 -1.90 -27.35
N ILE A 163 -4.57 -3.00 -26.59
CA ILE A 163 -4.34 -4.36 -27.12
C ILE A 163 -5.43 -4.73 -28.12
N ALA A 164 -6.70 -4.50 -27.77
CA ALA A 164 -7.84 -4.82 -28.64
C ALA A 164 -7.83 -3.99 -29.95
N GLY A 165 -7.48 -2.71 -29.87
CA GLY A 165 -7.34 -1.84 -31.03
C GLY A 165 -6.19 -2.25 -31.96
N ALA A 166 -5.07 -2.71 -31.41
CA ALA A 166 -3.95 -3.22 -32.20
C ALA A 166 -4.32 -4.50 -32.97
N SER A 167 -5.10 -5.40 -32.35
CA SER A 167 -5.57 -6.63 -33.00
C SER A 167 -6.65 -6.43 -34.08
N LEU A 168 -7.23 -5.23 -34.20
CA LEU A 168 -8.19 -4.87 -35.26
C LEU A 168 -7.53 -4.14 -36.45
N SER A 169 -6.25 -3.77 -36.31
CA SER A 169 -5.45 -3.11 -37.35
C SER A 169 -4.47 -4.05 -38.08
N GLU A 170 -4.48 -5.34 -37.74
CA GLU A 170 -3.80 -6.44 -38.45
C GLU A 170 -4.82 -7.28 -39.23
#